data_AF-A0A3C1KK51-F1
#
_entry.id   AF-A0A3C1KK51-F1
#
_cell.length_a   1.000
_cell.length_b   1.000
_cell.length_c   1.000
_cell.angle_alpha   90.00
_cell.angle_beta   90.00
_cell.angle_gamma   90.00
#
_symmetry.space_group_name_H-M   'P 1'
#
loop_
_entity.id
_entity.type
_entity.pdbx_description
1 polymer ?
#
loop_
_entity_poly.entity_id
_entity_poly.type
_entity_poly.pdbx_seq_one_letter_code
_entity_poly.pdbx_strand_id
1 'polypeptide(L)'
;MYTSLLASTPWPAKSGTRTSIGPFHGCAEARLVAELARPDSLLLVITADTSSALALERELPFFLAEEIDILAFPDWETLPY
;
A
#
# COMPACT_ATOMS: atom_id res chain seq x y z
N MET A 1 1.56 -2.91 13.84
CA MET A 1 0.48 -3.74 14.37
C MET A 1 0.07 -4.82 13.37
N TYR A 2 -0.17 -4.50 12.10
CA TYR A 2 -0.52 -5.50 11.08
C TYR A 2 0.71 -6.18 10.45
N THR A 3 1.88 -5.56 10.54
CA THR A 3 3.15 -6.16 10.05
C THR A 3 3.51 -7.50 10.71
N SER A 4 3.02 -7.78 11.92
CA SER A 4 3.20 -9.10 12.57
C SER A 4 2.52 -10.24 11.81
N LEU A 5 1.44 -9.96 11.07
CA LEU A 5 0.75 -10.93 10.22
C LEU A 5 1.60 -11.38 9.02
N LEU A 6 2.62 -10.59 8.66
CA LEU A 6 3.55 -10.89 7.57
C LEU A 6 4.78 -11.68 8.04
N ALA A 7 5.03 -11.77 9.35
CA ALA A 7 6.26 -12.36 9.89
C ALA A 7 6.46 -13.85 9.51
N SER A 8 5.37 -14.60 9.32
CA SER A 8 5.40 -16.01 8.91
C SER A 8 5.32 -16.22 7.39
N THR A 9 5.43 -15.15 6.61
CA THR A 9 5.21 -15.15 5.16
C THR A 9 6.53 -14.93 4.42
N PRO A 10 6.63 -15.31 3.13
CA PRO A 10 7.85 -15.10 2.34
C PRO A 10 8.11 -13.63 1.96
N TRP A 11 7.19 -12.72 2.28
CA TRP A 11 7.33 -11.28 2.06
C TRP A 11 8.31 -10.66 3.06
N PRO A 12 9.17 -9.71 2.67
CA PRO A 12 9.46 -9.26 1.29
C PRO A 12 10.66 -9.99 0.67
N ALA A 13 11.25 -10.98 1.35
CA ALA A 13 12.60 -11.46 1.06
C ALA A 13 12.72 -12.42 -0.13
N LYS A 14 11.65 -13.16 -0.48
CA LYS A 14 11.71 -14.18 -1.53
C LYS A 14 11.00 -13.74 -2.81
N SER A 15 11.77 -13.49 -3.86
CA SER A 15 11.23 -13.16 -5.19
C SER A 15 10.33 -14.28 -5.74
N GLY A 16 9.34 -13.91 -6.55
CA GLY A 16 8.38 -14.84 -7.17
C GLY A 16 7.39 -15.47 -6.19
N THR A 17 7.26 -14.94 -4.97
CA THR A 17 6.27 -15.40 -3.99
C THR A 17 5.10 -14.45 -3.86
N ARG A 18 3.97 -14.98 -3.37
CA ARG A 18 2.75 -14.23 -3.10
C ARG A 18 2.34 -14.44 -1.65
N THR A 19 2.05 -13.33 -0.97
CA THR A 19 1.46 -13.31 0.36
C THR A 19 0.07 -12.69 0.27
N SER A 20 -0.88 -13.19 1.05
CA SER A 20 -2.23 -12.64 1.14
C SER A 20 -2.62 -12.46 2.60
N ILE A 21 -3.16 -11.30 2.95
CA ILE A 21 -3.62 -10.96 4.29
C ILE A 21 -4.93 -10.17 4.18
N GLY A 22 -5.79 -10.32 5.19
CA GLY A 22 -7.13 -9.74 5.21
C GLY A 22 -8.19 -10.76 5.66
N PRO A 23 -9.48 -10.44 5.52
CA PRO A 23 -10.02 -9.19 4.95
C PRO A 23 -9.75 -7.97 5.86
N PHE A 24 -9.52 -6.82 5.24
CA PHE A 24 -9.46 -5.53 5.93
C PHE A 24 -10.79 -4.80 5.80
N HIS A 25 -11.13 -3.99 6.79
CA HIS A 25 -12.37 -3.22 6.84
C HIS A 25 -12.06 -1.77 7.18
N GLY A 26 -12.77 -0.83 6.55
CA GLY A 26 -12.47 0.60 6.65
C GLY A 26 -11.03 0.88 6.22
N CYS A 27 -10.36 1.80 6.92
CA CYS A 27 -9.00 2.26 6.57
C CYS A 27 -7.88 1.32 7.09
N ALA A 28 -8.19 0.06 7.43
CA ALA A 28 -7.19 -0.87 7.97
C ALA A 28 -6.11 -1.23 6.94
N GLU A 29 -6.44 -1.23 5.64
CA GLU A 29 -5.46 -1.43 4.57
C GLU A 29 -4.47 -0.26 4.46
N ALA A 30 -4.96 0.99 4.56
CA ALA A 30 -4.10 2.17 4.57
C ALA A 30 -3.14 2.15 5.76
N ARG A 31 -3.64 1.72 6.94
CA ARG A 31 -2.78 1.54 8.11
C ARG A 31 -1.69 0.51 7.89
N LEU A 32 -2.01 -0.63 7.29
CA LEU A 32 -1.01 -1.66 6.95
C LEU A 32 0.02 -1.12 5.97
N VAL A 33 -0.41 -0.45 4.89
CA VAL A 33 0.50 0.12 3.88
C VAL A 33 1.44 1.14 4.53
N ALA A 34 0.92 2.02 5.39
CA ALA A 34 1.74 2.98 6.13
C ALA A 34 2.76 2.31 7.06
N GLU A 35 2.43 1.17 7.67
CA GLU A 35 3.40 0.40 8.48
C GLU A 35 4.47 -0.32 7.64
N LEU A 36 4.18 -0.58 6.37
CA LEU A 36 5.13 -1.19 5.43
C LEU A 36 6.03 -0.17 4.75
N ALA A 37 5.56 1.07 4.59
CA ALA A 37 6.33 2.16 4.03
C ALA A 37 7.54 2.48 4.92
N ARG A 38 8.72 2.63 4.31
CA ARG A 38 9.95 3.03 4.97
C ARG A 38 10.69 4.04 4.10
N PRO A 39 11.36 5.05 4.67
CA PRO A 39 12.09 6.06 3.89
C PRO A 39 13.14 5.47 2.94
N ASP A 40 13.80 4.37 3.34
CA ASP A 40 14.92 3.77 2.61
C ASP A 40 14.49 2.73 1.55
N SER A 41 13.20 2.58 1.27
CA SER A 41 12.72 1.56 0.32
C SER A 41 11.46 1.99 -0.44
N LEU A 42 11.46 1.77 -1.75
CA LEU A 42 10.27 1.96 -2.58
C LEU A 42 9.23 0.87 -2.29
N LEU A 43 8.03 1.30 -1.89
CA LEU A 43 6.84 0.44 -1.80
C LEU A 43 5.89 0.80 -2.95
N LEU A 44 5.75 -0.10 -3.92
CA LEU A 44 4.73 0.04 -4.98
C LEU A 44 3.42 -0.59 -4.52
N VAL A 45 2.36 0.22 -4.47
CA VAL A 45 1.00 -0.24 -4.17
C VAL A 45 0.17 -0.18 -5.44
N ILE A 46 -0.48 -1.31 -5.77
CA ILE A 46 -1.39 -1.41 -6.90
C ILE A 46 -2.79 -1.64 -6.32
N THR A 47 -3.70 -0.71 -6.58
CA THR A 47 -5.10 -0.79 -6.17
C THR A 47 -5.97 -1.34 -7.29
N ALA A 48 -7.22 -1.70 -6.96
CA ALA A 48 -8.17 -2.24 -7.95
C ALA A 48 -8.55 -1.21 -9.04
N ASP A 49 -8.60 0.07 -8.68
CA ASP A 49 -8.99 1.18 -9.55
C ASP A 49 -8.39 2.51 -9.06
N THR A 50 -8.57 3.56 -9.89
CA THR A 50 -8.12 4.93 -9.63
C THR A 50 -8.77 5.53 -8.37
N SER A 51 -10.05 5.25 -8.10
CA SER A 51 -10.73 5.77 -6.92
C SER A 51 -10.11 5.23 -5.62
N SER A 52 -9.75 3.94 -5.63
CA SER A 52 -9.09 3.27 -4.51
C SER A 52 -7.67 3.81 -4.30
N ALA A 53 -6.94 4.13 -5.38
CA ALA A 53 -5.63 4.77 -5.30
C ALA A 53 -5.72 6.16 -4.64
N LEU A 54 -6.65 6.99 -5.09
CA LEU A 54 -6.87 8.34 -4.55
C LEU A 54 -7.35 8.31 -3.09
N ALA A 55 -8.20 7.33 -2.73
CA ALA A 55 -8.61 7.14 -1.34
C ALA A 55 -7.40 6.81 -0.46
N LEU A 56 -6.58 5.84 -0.88
CA LEU A 56 -5.38 5.44 -0.16
C LEU A 56 -4.38 6.61 -0.01
N GLU A 57 -4.13 7.37 -1.08
CA GLU A 57 -3.26 8.56 -1.05
C GLU A 57 -3.70 9.57 0.02
N ARG A 58 -5.01 9.79 0.17
CA ARG A 58 -5.58 10.71 1.17
C ARG A 58 -5.53 10.16 2.60
N GLU A 59 -5.61 8.84 2.76
CA GLU A 59 -5.62 8.18 4.07
C GLU A 59 -4.22 7.97 4.65
N LEU A 60 -3.23 7.70 3.80
CA LEU A 60 -1.86 7.39 4.21
C LEU A 60 -1.23 8.44 5.14
N PRO A 61 -1.31 9.76 4.88
CA PRO A 61 -0.73 10.79 5.74
C PRO A 61 -1.16 10.70 7.21
N PHE A 62 -2.38 10.20 7.47
CA PHE A 62 -2.88 10.05 8.84
C PHE A 62 -2.17 8.94 9.62
N PHE A 63 -1.70 7.89 8.94
CA PHE A 63 -1.10 6.71 9.57
C PHE A 63 0.43 6.65 9.51
N LEU A 64 1.05 7.47 8.68
CA LEU A 64 2.51 7.53 8.54
C LEU A 64 3.14 8.03 9.84
N ALA A 65 4.13 7.28 10.34
CA ALA A 65 4.89 7.65 11.54
C ALA A 65 6.08 8.58 11.21
N GLU A 66 6.50 8.56 9.95
CA GLU A 66 7.66 9.29 9.44
C GLU A 66 7.23 10.04 8.18
N GLU A 67 7.97 11.09 7.82
CA GLU A 67 7.74 11.84 6.59
C GLU A 67 8.21 10.98 5.40
N ILE A 68 7.26 10.42 4.66
CA ILE A 68 7.49 9.56 3.51
C ILE A 68 6.78 10.19 2.31
N ASP A 69 7.51 10.32 1.20
CA ASP A 69 6.94 10.82 -0.05
C ASP A 69 5.88 9.86 -0.58
N ILE A 70 4.67 10.38 -0.79
CA ILE A 70 3.58 9.65 -1.43
C ILE A 70 3.50 10.13 -2.88
N LEU A 71 3.76 9.21 -3.82
CA LEU A 71 3.75 9.51 -5.24
C LEU A 71 2.58 8.80 -5.90
N ALA A 72 1.57 9.58 -6.34
CA ALA A 72 0.50 9.07 -7.18
C ALA A 72 0.98 8.92 -8.63
N PHE A 73 0.72 7.77 -9.24
CA PHE A 73 0.92 7.57 -10.67
C PHE A 73 -0.37 7.97 -11.39
N PRO A 74 -0.39 9.12 -12.10
CA PRO A 74 -1.62 9.66 -12.67
C PRO A 74 -2.13 8.77 -13.81
N ASP A 75 -3.44 8.52 -13.81
CA ASP A 75 -4.13 7.94 -14.94
C ASP A 75 -4.18 8.97 -16.09
N TRP A 76 -4.27 8.51 -17.34
CA TRP A 76 -4.43 9.41 -18.49
C TRP A 76 -5.83 10.02 -18.56
N GLU A 77 -6.78 9.50 -17.78
CA GLU A 77 -8.18 9.92 -17.76
C GLU A 77 -8.86 9.85 -19.14
N THR A 78 -8.34 9.01 -20.03
CA THR A 78 -8.90 8.75 -21.36
C THR A 78 -9.19 7.27 -21.52
N LEU A 79 -10.33 6.94 -22.12
CA LEU A 79 -10.63 5.56 -22.46
C LEU A 79 -9.69 5.05 -23.55
N PRO A 80 -9.34 3.76 -23.53
CA PRO A 80 -8.63 3.14 -24.64
C PRO A 80 -9.51 3.15 -25.90
N TYR A 81 -9.11 3.93 -26.90
CA TYR A 81 -9.63 3.98 -28.27
C TYR A 81 -11.17 3.97 -28.40
#